data_AF-A0A479ZYX5-F1
#
_entry.id   AF-A0A479ZYX5-F1
#
_cell.length_a   1.000
_cell.length_b   1.000
_cell.length_c   1.000
_cell.angle_alpha   90.00
_cell.angle_beta   90.00
_cell.angle_gamma   90.00
#
_symmetry.space_group_name_H-M   'P 1'
#
loop_
_entity.id
_entity.type
_entity.pdbx_description
1 polymer ?
#
loop_
_entity_poly.entity_id
_entity_poly.type
_entity_poly.pdbx_seq_one_letter_code
_entity_poly.pdbx_strand_id
1 'polypeptide(L)'
;MDKQRLQAYYQLIQQLLSCADGEESAILQANSELLDADFLQLLKVGVAQMSTQEGQENRANKLMFIESQLNQALDIPLEEYTPEAETPVSEADIETYLLFLLEVLQATAESQGNPQVVYPLLAANTDKLNLTFANL
;
A
#
# COMPACT_ATOMS: atom_id res chain seq x y z
N MET A 1 -11.47 9.50 -9.89
CA MET A 1 -11.96 8.14 -9.60
C MET A 1 -13.44 8.20 -9.26
N ASP A 2 -14.28 7.41 -9.92
CA ASP A 2 -15.73 7.44 -9.75
C ASP A 2 -16.20 6.50 -8.63
N LYS A 3 -17.19 6.90 -7.83
CA LYS A 3 -17.64 6.12 -6.65
C LYS A 3 -18.18 4.74 -7.04
N GLN A 4 -18.88 4.66 -8.16
CA GLN A 4 -19.41 3.40 -8.68
C GLN A 4 -18.27 2.45 -9.09
N ARG A 5 -17.20 2.99 -9.66
CA ARG A 5 -16.03 2.22 -10.09
C ARG A 5 -15.24 1.69 -8.91
N LEU A 6 -15.02 2.52 -7.89
CA LEU A 6 -14.39 2.10 -6.63
C LEU A 6 -15.20 0.97 -5.97
N GLN A 7 -16.53 1.06 -5.95
CA GLN A 7 -17.39 0.00 -5.41
C GLN A 7 -17.27 -1.31 -6.20
N ALA A 8 -17.21 -1.24 -7.53
CA ALA A 8 -16.99 -2.40 -8.39
C ALA A 8 -15.63 -3.06 -8.11
N TYR A 9 -14.56 -2.27 -7.89
CA TYR A 9 -13.25 -2.79 -7.51
C TYR A 9 -13.28 -3.52 -6.17
N TYR A 10 -13.90 -2.93 -5.15
CA TYR A 10 -14.05 -3.59 -3.86
C TYR A 10 -14.82 -4.92 -3.98
N GLN A 11 -15.89 -4.96 -4.78
CA GLN A 11 -16.65 -6.19 -5.01
C GLN A 11 -15.82 -7.25 -5.73
N LEU A 12 -15.05 -6.86 -6.74
CA LEU A 12 -14.16 -7.76 -7.47
C LEU A 12 -13.07 -8.34 -6.55
N ILE A 13 -12.44 -7.52 -5.71
CA ILE A 13 -11.44 -7.97 -4.73
C ILE A 13 -12.05 -8.96 -3.73
N GLN A 14 -13.26 -8.68 -3.23
CA GLN A 14 -13.94 -9.61 -2.33
C GLN A 14 -14.29 -10.94 -3.02
N GLN A 15 -14.73 -10.91 -4.27
CA GLN A 15 -14.98 -12.12 -5.04
C GLN A 15 -13.71 -12.96 -5.22
N LEU A 16 -12.59 -12.31 -5.57
CA LEU A 16 -11.29 -12.99 -5.71
C LEU A 16 -10.79 -13.59 -4.39
N LEU A 17 -11.07 -12.94 -3.27
CA LEU A 17 -10.71 -13.46 -1.94
C LEU A 17 -11.61 -14.60 -1.45
N SER A 18 -12.82 -14.70 -1.98
CA SER A 18 -13.82 -15.69 -1.58
C SER A 18 -14.02 -16.82 -2.59
N CYS A 19 -13.44 -16.74 -3.78
CA CYS A 19 -13.56 -17.78 -4.80
C CYS A 19 -12.73 -19.02 -4.46
N ALA A 20 -13.10 -20.14 -5.06
CA ALA A 20 -12.31 -21.36 -5.01
C ALA A 20 -11.01 -21.20 -5.81
N ASP A 21 -10.00 -21.99 -5.45
CA ASP A 21 -8.72 -21.99 -6.15
C ASP A 21 -8.91 -22.41 -7.62
N GLY A 22 -8.39 -21.62 -8.55
CA GLY A 22 -8.52 -21.83 -9.99
C GLY A 22 -9.66 -21.06 -10.65
N GLU A 23 -10.57 -20.44 -9.88
CA GLU A 23 -11.64 -19.60 -10.42
C GLU A 23 -11.21 -18.13 -10.63
N GLU A 24 -10.06 -17.72 -10.09
CA GLU A 24 -9.57 -16.34 -10.14
C GLU A 24 -9.43 -15.86 -11.58
N SER A 25 -8.82 -16.67 -12.46
CA SER A 25 -8.64 -16.32 -13.88
C SER A 25 -9.95 -16.09 -14.61
N ALA A 26 -10.98 -16.90 -14.33
CA ALA A 26 -12.30 -16.75 -14.95
C ALA A 26 -12.99 -15.47 -14.47
N ILE A 27 -12.87 -15.15 -13.17
CA ILE A 27 -13.39 -13.92 -12.58
C ILE A 27 -12.67 -12.69 -13.16
N LEU A 28 -11.34 -12.72 -13.26
CA LEU A 28 -10.55 -11.64 -13.83
C LEU A 28 -10.92 -11.41 -15.31
N GLN A 29 -11.03 -12.47 -16.12
CA GLN A 29 -11.44 -12.34 -17.52
C GLN A 29 -12.83 -11.74 -17.68
N ALA A 30 -13.79 -12.17 -16.84
CA ALA A 30 -15.15 -11.65 -16.84
C ALA A 30 -15.25 -10.17 -16.44
N ASN A 31 -14.22 -9.64 -15.74
CA ASN A 31 -14.16 -8.27 -15.25
C ASN A 31 -13.01 -7.48 -15.89
N SER A 32 -12.58 -7.83 -17.10
CA SER A 32 -11.42 -7.23 -17.78
C SER A 32 -11.50 -5.70 -17.92
N GLU A 33 -12.70 -5.14 -18.03
CA GLU A 33 -12.96 -3.68 -18.03
C GLU A 33 -12.57 -2.95 -16.73
N LEU A 34 -12.48 -3.68 -15.63
CA LEU A 34 -12.08 -3.18 -14.31
C LEU A 34 -10.58 -3.37 -14.06
N LEU A 35 -9.87 -4.13 -14.89
CA LEU A 35 -8.45 -4.43 -14.71
C LEU A 35 -7.58 -3.31 -15.26
N ASP A 36 -7.50 -2.21 -14.52
CA ASP A 36 -6.63 -1.08 -14.84
C ASP A 36 -5.64 -0.76 -13.70
N ALA A 37 -4.86 0.30 -13.88
CA ALA A 37 -3.87 0.74 -12.91
C ALA A 37 -4.48 1.08 -11.53
N ASP A 38 -5.68 1.67 -11.51
CA ASP A 38 -6.38 2.02 -10.27
C ASP A 38 -6.80 0.76 -9.49
N PHE A 39 -7.24 -0.29 -10.19
CA PHE A 39 -7.56 -1.58 -9.59
C PHE A 39 -6.32 -2.28 -9.02
N LEU A 40 -5.22 -2.29 -9.78
CA LEU A 40 -3.91 -2.81 -9.32
C LEU A 40 -3.44 -2.11 -8.05
N GLN A 41 -3.60 -0.79 -7.95
CA GLN A 41 -3.24 -0.04 -6.75
C GLN A 41 -4.09 -0.48 -5.54
N LEU A 42 -5.39 -0.72 -5.73
CA LEU A 42 -6.24 -1.25 -4.66
C LEU A 42 -5.83 -2.66 -4.22
N LEU A 43 -5.39 -3.52 -5.14
CA LEU A 43 -4.85 -4.84 -4.80
C LEU A 43 -3.62 -4.72 -3.90
N LYS A 44 -2.67 -3.84 -4.24
CA LYS A 44 -1.46 -3.57 -3.44
C LYS A 44 -1.80 -3.11 -2.03
N VAL A 45 -2.75 -2.18 -1.90
CA VAL A 45 -3.23 -1.70 -0.58
C VAL A 45 -3.89 -2.84 0.20
N GLY A 46 -4.69 -3.68 -0.46
CA GLY A 46 -5.31 -4.86 0.15
C GLY A 46 -4.30 -5.87 0.69
N VAL A 47 -3.25 -6.17 -0.08
CA VAL A 47 -2.13 -7.03 0.34
C VAL A 47 -1.48 -6.46 1.60
N ALA A 48 -1.05 -5.19 1.56
CA ALA A 48 -0.39 -4.54 2.69
C ALA A 48 -1.25 -4.58 3.96
N GLN A 49 -2.54 -4.26 3.87
CA GLN A 49 -3.47 -4.29 5.00
C GLN A 49 -3.72 -5.69 5.57
N MET A 50 -3.69 -6.73 4.72
CA MET A 50 -3.89 -8.11 5.16
C MET A 50 -2.62 -8.71 5.75
N SER A 51 -1.45 -8.30 5.28
CA SER A 51 -0.16 -8.73 5.83
C SER A 51 0.06 -8.24 7.27
N THR A 52 -0.58 -7.15 7.68
CA THR A 52 -0.50 -6.63 9.06
C THR A 52 -1.54 -7.23 10.01
N GLN A 53 -2.48 -8.03 9.51
CA GLN A 53 -3.56 -8.61 10.31
C GLN A 53 -3.32 -10.09 10.59
N GLU A 54 -3.34 -10.46 11.86
CA GLU A 54 -3.15 -11.84 12.30
C GLU A 54 -4.25 -12.76 11.70
N GLY A 55 -3.84 -13.86 11.06
CA GLY A 55 -4.75 -14.81 10.41
C GLY A 55 -5.22 -14.43 9.00
N GLN A 56 -4.75 -13.32 8.42
CA GLN A 56 -5.07 -12.92 7.04
C GLN A 56 -3.97 -13.22 6.00
N GLU A 57 -2.88 -13.87 6.40
CA GLU A 57 -1.72 -14.21 5.55
C GLU A 57 -2.12 -14.95 4.27
N ASN A 58 -3.03 -15.93 4.35
CA ASN A 58 -3.51 -16.66 3.18
C ASN A 58 -4.25 -15.76 2.17
N ARG A 59 -4.98 -14.76 2.68
CA ARG A 59 -5.70 -13.79 1.84
C ARG A 59 -4.73 -12.78 1.21
N ALA A 60 -3.73 -12.34 1.98
CA ALA A 60 -2.66 -11.48 1.47
C ALA A 60 -1.88 -12.17 0.34
N ASN A 61 -1.47 -13.43 0.55
CA ASN A 61 -0.74 -14.23 -0.44
C ASN A 61 -1.56 -14.44 -1.72
N LYS A 62 -2.87 -14.67 -1.58
CA LYS A 62 -3.77 -14.82 -2.73
C LYS A 62 -3.85 -13.52 -3.55
N LEU A 63 -4.03 -12.36 -2.90
CA LEU A 63 -4.04 -11.08 -3.59
C LEU A 63 -2.70 -10.74 -4.24
N MET A 64 -1.58 -11.06 -3.58
CA MET A 64 -0.24 -10.84 -4.11
C MET A 64 -0.01 -11.66 -5.40
N PHE A 65 -0.46 -12.92 -5.43
CA PHE A 65 -0.37 -13.77 -6.62
C PHE A 65 -1.22 -13.22 -7.78
N ILE A 66 -2.40 -12.67 -7.50
CA ILE A 66 -3.26 -12.05 -8.51
C ILE A 66 -2.65 -10.75 -9.05
N GLU A 67 -2.14 -9.89 -8.15
CA GLU A 67 -1.49 -8.63 -8.50
C GLU A 67 -0.27 -8.86 -9.41
N SER A 68 0.57 -9.85 -9.08
CA SER A 68 1.73 -10.21 -9.90
C SER A 68 1.35 -10.72 -11.29
N GLN A 69 0.26 -11.50 -11.41
CA GLN A 69 -0.24 -11.96 -12.71
C GLN A 69 -0.80 -10.82 -13.55
N LEU A 70 -1.54 -9.90 -12.94
CA LEU A 70 -2.13 -8.76 -13.64
C LEU A 70 -1.06 -7.77 -14.12
N ASN A 71 -0.03 -7.50 -13.31
CA ASN A 71 1.12 -6.69 -13.73
C ASN A 71 1.82 -7.28 -14.96
N GLN A 72 1.97 -8.62 -15.02
CA GLN A 72 2.56 -9.29 -16.19
C GLN A 72 1.66 -9.24 -17.42
N ALA A 73 0.33 -9.34 -17.24
CA ALA A 73 -0.62 -9.42 -18.33
C ALA A 73 -0.91 -8.07 -19.00
N LEU A 74 -0.83 -6.97 -18.27
CA LEU A 74 -1.22 -5.65 -18.78
C LEU A 74 -0.13 -4.97 -19.63
N ASP A 75 1.08 -5.56 -19.73
CA ASP A 75 2.27 -4.97 -20.38
C ASP A 75 2.42 -3.47 -20.04
N ILE A 76 1.94 -3.09 -18.86
CA ILE A 76 2.15 -1.76 -18.31
C ILE A 76 3.66 -1.74 -18.14
N PRO A 77 4.38 -0.84 -18.84
CA PRO A 77 5.79 -0.67 -18.58
C PRO A 77 5.89 -0.57 -17.07
N LEU A 78 6.81 -1.33 -16.48
CA LEU A 78 7.28 -1.03 -15.15
C LEU A 78 7.80 0.41 -15.21
N GLU A 79 6.95 1.45 -15.20
CA GLU A 79 7.21 2.60 -14.36
C GLU A 79 7.43 1.94 -13.02
N GLU A 80 8.71 1.86 -12.67
CA GLU A 80 9.25 1.08 -11.58
C GLU A 80 8.42 1.29 -10.32
N TYR A 81 7.37 0.49 -10.18
CA TYR A 81 7.01 -0.07 -8.91
C TYR A 81 7.84 -1.34 -8.79
N THR A 82 9.16 -1.16 -8.83
CA THR A 82 9.97 -1.84 -7.84
C THR A 82 9.23 -1.61 -6.52
N PRO A 83 8.75 -2.64 -5.80
CA PRO A 83 9.01 -2.57 -4.38
C PRO A 83 10.49 -2.23 -4.35
N GLU A 84 10.88 -1.02 -3.94
CA GLU A 84 12.27 -0.80 -3.54
C GLU A 84 12.55 -2.01 -2.67
N ALA A 85 13.35 -2.94 -3.20
CA ALA A 85 13.59 -4.22 -2.57
C ALA A 85 14.05 -3.80 -1.20
N GLU A 86 13.18 -3.93 -0.17
CA GLU A 86 13.25 -3.12 1.05
C GLU A 86 14.71 -2.95 1.33
N THR A 87 15.29 -1.80 0.99
CA THR A 87 16.74 -1.66 1.15
C THR A 87 16.85 -1.87 2.63
N PRO A 88 17.46 -2.98 3.11
CA PRO A 88 17.29 -3.40 4.48
C PRO A 88 17.67 -2.18 5.28
N VAL A 89 16.67 -1.57 5.93
CA VAL A 89 16.78 -0.19 6.42
C VAL A 89 18.00 -0.24 7.30
N SER A 90 19.08 0.43 6.86
CA SER A 90 20.34 0.24 7.57
C SER A 90 20.11 0.71 9.00
N GLU A 91 20.81 0.15 9.99
CA GLU A 91 20.63 0.61 11.39
C GLU A 91 20.79 2.14 11.49
N ALA A 92 21.63 2.74 10.62
CA ALA A 92 21.80 4.19 10.49
C ALA A 92 20.57 4.93 9.91
N ASP A 93 19.81 4.30 9.01
CA ASP A 93 18.56 4.85 8.47
C ASP A 93 17.45 4.77 9.52
N ILE A 94 17.37 3.67 10.29
CA ILE A 94 16.40 3.51 11.39
C ILE A 94 16.62 4.60 12.45
N GLU A 95 17.85 4.84 12.87
CA GLU A 95 18.18 5.92 13.82
C GLU A 95 17.72 7.29 13.29
N THR A 96 17.92 7.54 12.00
CA THR A 96 17.51 8.80 11.36
C THR A 96 16.00 9.00 11.41
N TYR A 97 15.21 7.96 11.14
CA TYR A 97 13.75 8.06 11.23
C TYR A 97 13.23 8.11 12.68
N LEU A 98 13.86 7.40 13.62
CA LEU A 98 13.49 7.46 15.03
C LEU A 98 13.74 8.85 15.64
N LEU A 99 14.85 9.49 15.28
CA LEU A 99 15.15 10.88 15.70
C LEU A 99 14.09 11.84 15.16
N PHE A 100 13.72 11.71 13.89
CA PHE A 100 12.66 12.52 13.29
C PHE A 100 11.29 12.27 13.94
N LEU A 101 10.93 11.01 14.23
CA LEU A 101 9.70 10.66 14.94
C LEU A 101 9.65 11.30 16.32
N LEU A 102 10.75 11.23 17.09
CA LEU A 102 10.86 11.86 18.40
C LEU A 102 10.70 13.38 18.32
N GLU A 103 11.30 14.02 17.32
CA GLU A 103 11.17 15.46 17.10
C GLU A 103 9.72 15.87 16.81
N VAL A 104 9.01 15.12 15.95
CA VAL A 104 7.59 15.37 15.66
C VAL A 104 6.71 15.16 16.88
N LEU A 105 6.94 14.08 17.66
CA LEU A 105 6.19 13.80 18.88
C LEU A 105 6.45 14.87 19.95
N GLN A 106 7.69 15.31 20.11
CA GLN A 106 8.06 16.38 21.04
C GLN A 106 7.43 17.70 20.64
N ALA A 107 7.56 18.12 19.38
CA ALA A 107 6.93 19.34 18.87
C ALA A 107 5.41 19.31 19.03
N THR A 108 4.78 18.15 18.81
CA THR A 108 3.34 17.95 19.03
C THR A 108 2.98 18.09 20.50
N ALA A 109 3.75 17.48 21.41
CA ALA A 109 3.51 17.56 22.85
C ALA A 109 3.71 18.98 23.41
N GLU A 110 4.80 19.65 23.06
CA GLU A 110 5.15 20.99 23.53
C GLU A 110 4.21 22.06 22.98
N SER A 111 3.80 21.91 21.72
CA SER A 111 2.88 22.86 21.07
C SER A 111 1.40 22.53 21.29
N GLN A 112 1.08 21.47 22.03
CA GLN A 112 -0.28 20.95 22.19
C GLN A 112 -0.97 20.65 20.84
N GLY A 113 -0.20 20.17 19.87
CA GLY A 113 -0.65 19.87 18.52
C GLY A 113 -0.93 21.10 17.66
N ASN A 114 -0.30 22.25 17.95
CA ASN A 114 -0.48 23.45 17.14
C ASN A 114 -0.04 23.21 15.69
N PRO A 115 -0.95 23.30 14.70
CA PRO A 115 -0.61 23.06 13.29
C PRO A 115 0.45 24.03 12.75
N GLN A 116 0.54 25.25 13.28
CA GLN A 116 1.56 26.23 12.88
C GLN A 116 2.97 25.85 13.34
N VAL A 117 3.10 24.88 14.25
CA VAL A 117 4.39 24.34 14.71
C VAL A 117 4.65 22.98 14.06
N VAL A 118 3.64 22.10 14.06
CA VAL A 118 3.79 20.72 13.58
C VAL A 118 3.86 20.65 12.04
N TYR A 119 3.06 21.42 11.31
CA TYR A 119 3.03 21.29 9.84
C TYR A 119 4.29 21.79 9.13
N PRO A 120 4.93 22.91 9.54
CA PRO A 120 6.22 23.30 8.98
C PRO A 120 7.31 22.25 9.23
N LEU A 121 7.30 21.59 10.39
CA LEU A 121 8.24 20.52 10.71
C LEU A 121 8.07 19.31 9.79
N LEU A 122 6.82 18.88 9.55
CA LEU A 122 6.53 17.81 8.59
C LEU A 122 6.86 18.22 7.16
N ALA A 123 6.53 19.45 6.76
CA ALA A 123 6.79 19.98 5.42
C ALA A 123 8.30 20.13 5.13
N ALA A 124 9.13 20.36 6.15
CA ALA A 124 10.57 20.42 6.01
C ALA A 124 11.24 19.05 5.85
N ASN A 125 10.53 17.95 6.14
CA ASN A 125 11.05 16.58 6.17
C ASN A 125 10.22 15.63 5.30
N THR A 126 9.64 16.13 4.19
CA THR A 126 8.78 15.33 3.30
C THR A 126 9.51 14.13 2.68
N ASP A 127 10.84 14.20 2.55
CA ASP A 127 11.70 13.09 2.13
C ASP A 127 11.61 11.89 3.08
N LYS A 128 11.33 12.15 4.37
CA LYS A 128 11.18 11.13 5.41
C LYS A 128 9.76 10.60 5.53
N LEU A 129 8.77 11.24 4.94
CA LEU A 129 7.36 10.84 5.00
C LEU A 129 7.02 9.80 3.92
N ASN A 130 7.73 8.66 3.97
CA ASN A 130 7.62 7.58 3.00
C ASN A 130 7.10 6.28 3.65
N LEU A 131 7.00 5.21 2.86
CA LEU A 131 6.48 3.92 3.34
C LEU A 131 7.37 3.29 4.43
N THR A 132 8.68 3.54 4.40
CA THR A 132 9.59 3.10 5.48
C THR A 132 9.21 3.75 6.80
N PHE A 133 8.97 5.07 6.80
CA PHE A 133 8.54 5.78 8.01
C PHE A 133 7.16 5.36 8.52
N ALA A 134 6.25 5.02 7.61
CA ALA A 134 4.92 4.52 7.97
C ALA A 134 4.94 3.12 8.63
N ASN A 135 6.05 2.38 8.47
CA ASN A 135 6.22 1.01 8.94
C ASN A 135 7.22 0.87 10.11
N LEU A 136 7.71 1.98 10.68
CA LEU A 136 8.48 2.00 11.94
C LEU A 136 7.62 1.57 13.14
#